data_AF-A0ABD1CTF5-F1
#
_entry.id   AF-A0ABD1CTF5-F1
#
_cell.length_a   1.000
_cell.length_b   1.000
_cell.length_c   1.000
_cell.angle_alpha   90.00
_cell.angle_beta   90.00
_cell.angle_gamma   90.00
#
_symmetry.space_group_name_H-M   'P 1'
#
loop_
_entity.id
_entity.type
_entity.pdbx_description
1 polymer ?
#
loop_
_entity_poly.entity_id
_entity_poly.type
_entity_poly.pdbx_seq_one_letter_code
_entity_poly.pdbx_strand_id
1 'polypeptide(L)'
;MASTSATQDTQAATQTQQSGLPWSQLESQPIQQIWGRLYAKSLKITSLDLCEEEFKAGRVDDNHLCIDKTHLPEKMLARISKVHFTIHKDISDLLNPVYIEDCSRNGTYLNEKLIGTGRRMILKNNDVIGLAHATYKALQFKEVSRNQDELQYLPSAIRDKYYVGKKLGSGACGVVHLIFDTVSCQPYAMKHVVKNLLVESTRPRILNEPNRVMNEVNIMKALDHPCVIKMHDIVNRPTSVCMVLEYMEGGDLLTRITSQKALSEQTSKLFFLQMCLAVQYLHAKGITHRDLKPDNILLQDSNEETLLKVSDFGLSKFVHTDSVMRTLCGTPLYVAPEVLMTGGRGAYTSKVDIWSLGVVLFTMLSGTLPFSDEYGSPATEQIKQGKFSFRHRIWRSVSAPARKLIMDILTVDPKCRPSLEQIMQSTWMRDPDVTRKAEKLMGMKVNGAAGKKPSTSSDIENNNEKVFAEPPKKRQRTK
;
A
#
# COMPACT_ATOMS: atom_id res chain seq x y z
N MET A 1 -31.14 70.89 -48.90
CA MET A 1 -31.28 70.41 -50.30
C MET A 1 -31.57 68.91 -50.26
N ALA A 2 -32.47 68.48 -51.16
CA ALA A 2 -32.74 67.11 -51.65
C ALA A 2 -31.57 66.11 -51.50
N SER A 3 -31.70 64.77 -51.44
CA SER A 3 -32.75 63.80 -51.75
C SER A 3 -32.17 62.38 -51.53
N THR A 4 -33.06 61.40 -51.29
CA THR A 4 -33.05 59.97 -51.70
C THR A 4 -31.88 59.02 -51.41
N SER A 5 -32.16 57.91 -50.71
CA SER A 5 -32.21 56.49 -51.23
C SER A 5 -32.41 55.51 -50.04
N ALA A 6 -33.51 54.74 -49.98
CA ALA A 6 -33.63 53.30 -50.33
C ALA A 6 -32.71 52.39 -49.47
N THR A 7 -33.15 51.36 -48.73
CA THR A 7 -34.04 50.24 -49.05
C THR A 7 -34.44 49.47 -47.77
N GLN A 8 -35.49 48.66 -47.88
CA GLN A 8 -36.18 47.84 -46.86
C GLN A 8 -35.28 46.75 -46.22
N ASP A 9 -35.54 46.39 -44.95
CA ASP A 9 -36.02 45.04 -44.64
C ASP A 9 -36.53 44.85 -43.18
N THR A 10 -37.51 43.97 -43.12
CA THR A 10 -38.58 43.71 -42.14
C THR A 10 -38.12 43.18 -40.76
N GLN A 11 -38.61 43.78 -39.67
CA GLN A 11 -38.68 43.13 -38.35
C GLN A 11 -40.15 43.00 -37.94
N ALA A 12 -40.66 41.77 -37.94
CA ALA A 12 -41.96 41.44 -37.34
C ALA A 12 -41.74 41.05 -35.86
N ALA A 13 -42.27 41.87 -34.96
CA ALA A 13 -42.45 41.54 -33.56
C ALA A 13 -43.64 40.58 -33.40
N THR A 14 -43.50 39.56 -32.56
CA THR A 14 -44.64 38.77 -32.10
C THR A 14 -44.52 38.57 -30.59
N GLN A 15 -45.30 39.37 -29.84
CA GLN A 15 -45.53 39.15 -28.42
C GLN A 15 -46.41 37.90 -28.26
N THR A 16 -45.90 36.89 -27.57
CA THR A 16 -46.66 35.68 -27.22
C THR A 16 -47.25 35.86 -25.83
N GLN A 17 -48.58 35.81 -25.73
CA GLN A 17 -49.33 35.74 -24.47
C GLN A 17 -49.17 34.35 -23.84
N GLN A 18 -48.91 34.35 -22.53
CA GLN A 18 -48.83 33.17 -21.68
C GLN A 18 -50.22 32.56 -21.45
N SER A 19 -50.33 31.25 -21.73
CA SER A 19 -51.22 30.30 -21.06
C SER A 19 -50.35 29.06 -20.84
N GLY A 20 -50.22 28.44 -19.68
CA GLY A 20 -51.18 28.26 -18.60
C GLY A 20 -51.45 26.77 -18.40
N LEU A 21 -50.41 25.94 -18.31
CA LEU A 21 -50.48 24.53 -17.89
C LEU A 21 -49.26 24.23 -17.01
N PRO A 22 -49.43 23.68 -15.79
CA PRO A 22 -48.30 23.32 -14.94
C PRO A 22 -47.67 22.05 -15.52
N TRP A 23 -46.43 22.16 -15.97
CA TRP A 23 -45.57 21.00 -16.16
C TRP A 23 -45.40 20.35 -14.79
N SER A 24 -46.26 19.38 -14.47
CA SER A 24 -46.03 18.50 -13.34
C SER A 24 -44.67 17.86 -13.56
N GLN A 25 -43.79 18.08 -12.60
CA GLN A 25 -42.48 17.47 -12.50
C GLN A 25 -42.62 15.97 -12.75
N LEU A 26 -42.28 15.51 -13.96
CA LEU A 26 -41.69 14.20 -14.09
C LEU A 26 -40.32 14.35 -13.41
N GLU A 27 -40.30 14.14 -12.09
CA GLU A 27 -39.08 13.70 -11.43
C GLU A 27 -38.61 12.50 -12.22
N SER A 28 -37.52 12.65 -12.97
CA SER A 28 -36.83 11.52 -13.55
C SER A 28 -36.48 10.62 -12.37
N GLN A 29 -37.17 9.49 -12.25
CA GLN A 29 -36.78 8.42 -11.34
C GLN A 29 -35.26 8.24 -11.49
N PRO A 30 -34.47 8.30 -10.41
CA PRO A 30 -33.04 8.09 -10.53
C PRO A 30 -32.85 6.74 -11.24
N ILE A 31 -32.17 6.75 -12.39
CA ILE A 31 -31.88 5.52 -13.13
C ILE A 31 -31.05 4.67 -12.18
N GLN A 32 -31.65 3.60 -11.66
CA GLN A 32 -30.97 2.70 -10.73
C GLN A 32 -29.83 2.04 -11.49
N GLN A 33 -28.59 2.39 -11.11
CA GLN A 33 -27.42 1.95 -11.85
C GLN A 33 -27.17 0.46 -11.57
N ILE A 34 -27.35 -0.37 -12.60
CA ILE A 34 -27.07 -1.80 -12.56
C ILE A 34 -25.55 -1.99 -12.46
N TRP A 35 -25.08 -2.50 -11.31
CA TRP A 35 -23.65 -2.76 -11.09
C TRP A 35 -23.29 -4.22 -11.40
N GLY A 36 -24.26 -5.14 -11.36
CA GLY A 36 -24.03 -6.55 -11.66
C GLY A 36 -25.27 -7.23 -12.24
N ARG A 37 -25.08 -8.41 -12.80
CA ARG A 37 -26.16 -9.25 -13.31
C ARG A 37 -25.90 -10.73 -13.00
N LEU A 38 -26.93 -11.43 -12.57
CA LEU A 38 -26.91 -12.88 -12.37
C LEU A 38 -27.60 -13.55 -13.56
N TYR A 39 -26.87 -14.41 -14.26
CA TYR A 39 -27.39 -15.22 -15.35
C TYR A 39 -27.66 -16.63 -14.87
N ALA A 40 -28.78 -17.20 -15.28
CA ALA A 40 -29.08 -18.58 -14.95
C ALA A 40 -28.13 -19.55 -15.66
N LYS A 41 -27.67 -20.57 -14.93
CA LYS A 41 -26.96 -21.73 -15.50
C LYS A 41 -27.86 -22.96 -15.45
N SER A 42 -28.29 -23.34 -14.24
CA SER A 42 -29.16 -24.49 -14.02
C SER A 42 -30.50 -24.13 -13.36
N LEU A 43 -30.61 -22.92 -12.80
CA LEU A 43 -31.88 -22.36 -12.33
C LEU A 43 -32.74 -21.97 -13.53
N LYS A 44 -34.06 -22.09 -13.39
CA LYS A 44 -35.02 -21.68 -14.43
C LYS A 44 -35.39 -20.20 -14.29
N ILE A 45 -34.42 -19.30 -14.45
CA ILE A 45 -34.64 -17.85 -14.52
C ILE A 45 -34.01 -17.29 -15.79
N THR A 46 -34.36 -16.06 -16.19
CA THR A 46 -33.73 -15.38 -17.33
C THR A 46 -32.40 -14.76 -16.90
N SER A 47 -32.49 -13.63 -16.19
CA SER A 47 -31.38 -12.92 -15.57
C SER A 47 -31.94 -11.99 -14.51
N LEU A 48 -31.14 -11.70 -13.49
CA LEU A 48 -31.49 -10.74 -12.44
C LEU A 48 -30.48 -9.61 -12.42
N ASP A 49 -30.98 -8.38 -12.46
CA ASP A 49 -30.16 -7.18 -12.32
C ASP A 49 -29.90 -6.90 -10.85
N LEU A 50 -28.65 -6.53 -10.54
CA LEU A 50 -28.20 -6.17 -9.20
C LEU A 50 -27.98 -4.66 -9.18
N CYS A 51 -28.83 -3.98 -8.43
CA CYS A 51 -28.91 -2.53 -8.36
C CYS A 51 -28.76 -1.99 -6.92
N GLU A 52 -29.06 -2.81 -5.93
CA GLU A 52 -29.03 -2.46 -4.50
C GLU A 52 -27.70 -2.84 -3.86
N GLU A 53 -27.41 -2.33 -2.66
CA GLU A 53 -26.19 -2.70 -1.91
C GLU A 53 -26.21 -4.16 -1.47
N GLU A 54 -27.39 -4.70 -1.17
CA GLU A 54 -27.60 -6.06 -0.69
C GLU A 54 -28.56 -6.82 -1.61
N PHE A 55 -28.21 -8.04 -1.99
CA PHE A 55 -29.08 -8.98 -2.68
C PHE A 55 -29.19 -10.29 -1.89
N LYS A 56 -30.40 -10.84 -1.78
CA LYS A 56 -30.70 -12.05 -0.98
C LYS A 56 -31.32 -13.11 -1.86
N ALA A 57 -30.86 -14.35 -1.71
CA ALA A 57 -31.45 -15.49 -2.40
C ALA A 57 -31.72 -16.63 -1.41
N GLY A 58 -32.89 -17.26 -1.50
CA GLY A 58 -33.28 -18.36 -0.63
C GLY A 58 -34.74 -18.75 -0.83
N ARG A 59 -35.28 -19.63 0.02
CA ARG A 59 -36.66 -20.17 -0.13
C ARG A 59 -37.79 -19.27 0.42
N VAL A 60 -37.47 -18.12 1.00
CA VAL A 60 -38.47 -17.20 1.59
C VAL A 60 -38.81 -16.10 0.58
N ASP A 61 -40.07 -15.69 0.55
CA ASP A 61 -40.63 -14.74 -0.42
C ASP A 61 -40.09 -13.30 -0.28
N ASP A 62 -39.57 -12.95 0.90
CA ASP A 62 -38.93 -11.65 1.18
C ASP A 62 -37.53 -11.51 0.55
N ASN A 63 -37.00 -12.59 -0.05
CA ASN A 63 -35.73 -12.51 -0.76
C ASN A 63 -35.92 -11.94 -2.17
N HIS A 64 -34.94 -11.15 -2.62
CA HIS A 64 -34.82 -10.70 -4.01
C HIS A 64 -34.90 -11.85 -5.03
N LEU A 65 -34.35 -13.02 -4.69
CA LEU A 65 -34.59 -14.28 -5.39
C LEU A 65 -35.22 -15.30 -4.45
N CYS A 66 -36.54 -15.45 -4.54
CA CYS A 66 -37.26 -16.57 -3.94
C CYS A 66 -37.10 -17.82 -4.82
N ILE A 67 -36.35 -18.80 -4.33
CA ILE A 67 -36.14 -20.09 -4.99
C ILE A 67 -37.23 -21.04 -4.52
N ASP A 68 -38.11 -21.42 -5.44
CA ASP A 68 -39.25 -22.30 -5.22
C ASP A 68 -39.28 -23.51 -6.19
N LYS A 69 -40.42 -24.20 -6.27
CA LYS A 69 -40.60 -25.39 -7.13
C LYS A 69 -40.56 -25.07 -8.64
N THR A 70 -40.77 -23.81 -9.04
CA THR A 70 -40.65 -23.39 -10.44
C THR A 70 -39.20 -23.34 -10.88
N HIS A 71 -38.31 -23.08 -9.93
CA HIS A 71 -36.87 -22.93 -10.13
C HIS A 71 -36.10 -24.25 -10.02
N LEU A 72 -36.47 -25.11 -9.07
CA LEU A 72 -35.73 -26.33 -8.71
C LEU A 72 -36.68 -27.53 -8.44
N PRO A 73 -36.25 -28.77 -8.74
CA PRO A 73 -36.95 -29.97 -8.27
C PRO A 73 -37.05 -30.01 -6.74
N GLU A 74 -38.14 -30.58 -6.22
CA GLU A 74 -38.47 -30.59 -4.79
C GLU A 74 -37.36 -31.18 -3.90
N LYS A 75 -36.66 -32.22 -4.38
CA LYS A 75 -35.50 -32.83 -3.69
C LYS A 75 -34.34 -31.84 -3.49
N MET A 76 -34.09 -30.98 -4.48
CA MET A 76 -33.06 -29.94 -4.38
C MET A 76 -33.56 -28.75 -3.56
N LEU A 77 -34.82 -28.37 -3.72
CA LEU A 77 -35.44 -27.28 -2.98
C LEU A 77 -35.40 -27.51 -1.46
N ALA A 78 -35.59 -28.76 -1.01
CA ALA A 78 -35.47 -29.14 0.40
C ALA A 78 -34.08 -28.87 1.01
N ARG A 79 -33.04 -28.72 0.16
CA ARG A 79 -31.67 -28.38 0.57
C ARG A 79 -31.40 -26.87 0.57
N ILE A 80 -32.32 -26.05 0.10
CA ILE A 80 -32.16 -24.59 0.05
C ILE A 80 -32.61 -23.96 1.38
N SER A 81 -31.72 -23.21 2.04
CA SER A 81 -32.02 -22.45 3.26
C SER A 81 -32.98 -21.28 3.03
N LYS A 82 -33.59 -20.76 4.12
CA LYS A 82 -34.49 -19.59 4.11
C LYS A 82 -33.84 -18.39 3.42
N VAL A 83 -32.62 -18.08 3.85
CA VAL A 83 -31.64 -17.26 3.14
C VAL A 83 -30.48 -18.20 2.88
N HIS A 84 -30.14 -18.41 1.62
CA HIS A 84 -29.07 -19.33 1.21
C HIS A 84 -27.75 -18.58 1.06
N PHE A 85 -27.77 -17.45 0.38
CA PHE A 85 -26.62 -16.57 0.27
C PHE A 85 -27.07 -15.12 0.16
N THR A 86 -26.15 -14.21 0.45
CA THR A 86 -26.30 -12.78 0.20
C THR A 86 -25.15 -12.28 -0.66
N ILE A 87 -25.41 -11.27 -1.47
CA ILE A 87 -24.38 -10.57 -2.26
C ILE A 87 -24.38 -9.11 -1.80
N HIS A 88 -23.19 -8.58 -1.51
CA HIS A 88 -23.01 -7.22 -1.02
C HIS A 88 -22.07 -6.43 -1.93
N LYS A 89 -22.46 -5.19 -2.25
CA LYS A 89 -21.61 -4.24 -2.97
C LYS A 89 -21.74 -2.86 -2.34
N ASP A 90 -20.60 -2.30 -1.95
CA ASP A 90 -20.52 -0.88 -1.63
C ASP A 90 -20.70 -0.07 -2.92
N ILE A 91 -21.86 0.55 -3.11
CA ILE A 91 -22.18 1.33 -4.30
C ILE A 91 -21.54 2.72 -4.31
N SER A 92 -20.94 3.16 -3.18
CA SER A 92 -20.26 4.46 -3.09
C SER A 92 -18.93 4.49 -3.86
N ASP A 93 -18.26 3.34 -3.99
CA ASP A 93 -17.02 3.19 -4.75
C ASP A 93 -17.13 1.94 -5.63
N LEU A 94 -17.43 2.14 -6.92
CA LEU A 94 -17.60 1.04 -7.89
C LEU A 94 -16.34 0.17 -8.03
N LEU A 95 -15.16 0.62 -7.59
CA LEU A 95 -13.92 -0.16 -7.62
C LEU A 95 -13.77 -1.08 -6.40
N ASN A 96 -14.62 -0.96 -5.38
CA ASN A 96 -14.68 -1.91 -4.28
C ASN A 96 -15.22 -3.27 -4.75
N PRO A 97 -14.70 -4.39 -4.23
CA PRO A 97 -15.14 -5.73 -4.61
C PRO A 97 -16.62 -5.98 -4.27
N VAL A 98 -17.22 -6.88 -5.04
CA VAL A 98 -18.50 -7.51 -4.71
C VAL A 98 -18.22 -8.71 -3.81
N TYR A 99 -18.96 -8.84 -2.72
CA TYR A 99 -18.84 -9.98 -1.79
C TYR A 99 -20.04 -10.90 -1.93
N ILE A 100 -19.80 -12.21 -1.82
CA ILE A 100 -20.85 -13.21 -1.62
C ILE A 100 -20.65 -13.87 -0.26
N GLU A 101 -21.71 -13.95 0.54
CA GLU A 101 -21.71 -14.58 1.86
C GLU A 101 -22.63 -15.81 1.86
N ASP A 102 -22.14 -16.91 2.43
CA ASP A 102 -22.91 -18.15 2.55
C ASP A 102 -23.70 -18.16 3.86
N CYS A 103 -25.03 -18.09 3.77
CA CYS A 103 -25.94 -18.20 4.91
C CYS A 103 -26.57 -19.60 5.02
N SER A 104 -26.17 -20.53 4.16
CA SER A 104 -26.85 -21.79 3.97
C SER A 104 -26.42 -22.86 4.96
N ARG A 105 -27.27 -23.88 5.12
CA ARG A 105 -26.94 -25.11 5.87
C ARG A 105 -26.20 -26.13 5.01
N ASN A 106 -26.48 -26.18 3.71
CA ASN A 106 -25.95 -27.21 2.79
C ASN A 106 -24.83 -26.69 1.87
N GLY A 107 -24.40 -25.45 2.07
CA GLY A 107 -23.26 -24.83 1.40
C GLY A 107 -23.65 -24.03 0.17
N THR A 108 -23.05 -22.85 0.08
CA THR A 108 -22.93 -22.06 -1.15
C THR A 108 -21.51 -22.22 -1.68
N TYR A 109 -21.39 -22.46 -2.98
CA TYR A 109 -20.12 -22.75 -3.64
C TYR A 109 -19.79 -21.64 -4.63
N LEU A 110 -18.53 -21.21 -4.68
CA LEU A 110 -18.03 -20.27 -5.68
C LEU A 110 -16.97 -20.98 -6.52
N ASN A 111 -17.24 -21.15 -7.82
CA ASN A 111 -16.39 -21.94 -8.73
C ASN A 111 -16.06 -23.33 -8.15
N GLU A 112 -17.09 -24.03 -7.68
CA GLU A 112 -17.00 -25.38 -7.06
C GLU A 112 -16.31 -25.43 -5.68
N LYS A 113 -15.77 -24.32 -5.19
CA LYS A 113 -15.19 -24.21 -3.83
C LYS A 113 -16.25 -23.77 -2.83
N LEU A 114 -16.38 -24.50 -1.72
CA LEU A 114 -17.27 -24.14 -0.63
C LEU A 114 -16.83 -22.80 0.01
N ILE A 115 -17.76 -21.84 0.13
CA ILE A 115 -17.55 -20.59 0.86
C ILE A 115 -17.55 -20.90 2.37
N GLY A 116 -18.61 -21.56 2.84
CA GLY A 116 -18.79 -21.99 4.23
C GLY A 116 -19.68 -21.03 5.01
N THR A 117 -20.60 -21.57 5.81
CA THR A 117 -21.62 -20.81 6.52
C THR A 117 -21.01 -19.68 7.39
N GLY A 118 -21.55 -18.47 7.23
CA GLY A 118 -21.11 -17.24 7.91
C GLY A 118 -19.78 -16.70 7.40
N ARG A 119 -19.26 -17.22 6.28
CA ARG A 119 -18.06 -16.72 5.61
C ARG A 119 -18.45 -16.05 4.30
N ARG A 120 -17.57 -15.17 3.85
CA ARG A 120 -17.68 -14.46 2.58
C ARG A 120 -16.46 -14.68 1.70
N MET A 121 -16.66 -14.54 0.40
CA MET A 121 -15.60 -14.50 -0.62
C MET A 121 -15.87 -13.35 -1.59
N ILE A 122 -14.86 -12.98 -2.38
CA ILE A 122 -15.04 -11.99 -3.45
C ILE A 122 -15.67 -12.67 -4.67
N LEU A 123 -16.76 -12.09 -5.16
CA LEU A 123 -17.48 -12.52 -6.35
C LEU A 123 -16.95 -11.75 -7.58
N LYS A 124 -16.11 -12.40 -8.38
CA LYS A 124 -15.51 -11.81 -9.58
C LYS A 124 -16.41 -11.99 -10.80
N ASN A 125 -16.27 -11.10 -11.78
CA ASN A 125 -16.89 -11.28 -13.08
C ASN A 125 -16.65 -12.69 -13.65
N ASN A 126 -17.71 -13.31 -14.15
CA ASN A 126 -17.80 -14.68 -14.67
C ASN A 126 -17.80 -15.79 -13.63
N ASP A 127 -17.68 -15.50 -12.33
CA ASP A 127 -17.73 -16.53 -11.30
C ASP A 127 -19.10 -17.24 -11.29
N VAL A 128 -19.06 -18.52 -10.98
CA VAL A 128 -20.23 -19.40 -10.96
C VAL A 128 -20.60 -19.71 -9.51
N ILE A 129 -21.85 -19.41 -9.17
CA ILE A 129 -22.44 -19.68 -7.86
C ILE A 129 -23.14 -21.04 -7.93
N GLY A 130 -22.71 -21.97 -7.07
CA GLY A 130 -23.34 -23.27 -6.87
C GLY A 130 -24.13 -23.33 -5.58
N LEU A 131 -25.22 -24.11 -5.56
CA LEU A 131 -26.15 -24.21 -4.43
C LEU A 131 -26.26 -25.65 -3.94
N ALA A 132 -26.17 -25.85 -2.62
CA ALA A 132 -26.28 -27.12 -1.91
C ALA A 132 -25.26 -28.22 -2.28
N HIS A 133 -24.60 -28.13 -3.44
CA HIS A 133 -23.56 -29.04 -3.89
C HIS A 133 -22.63 -28.37 -4.89
N ALA A 134 -21.34 -28.68 -4.84
CA ALA A 134 -20.31 -28.06 -5.69
C ALA A 134 -20.59 -28.16 -7.19
N THR A 135 -21.18 -29.27 -7.64
CA THR A 135 -21.46 -29.53 -9.06
C THR A 135 -22.74 -28.84 -9.56
N TYR A 136 -23.62 -28.38 -8.67
CA TYR A 136 -24.87 -27.73 -9.06
C TYR A 136 -24.63 -26.24 -9.34
N LYS A 137 -24.17 -25.94 -10.55
CA LYS A 137 -23.89 -24.58 -11.04
C LYS A 137 -25.21 -23.83 -11.29
N ALA A 138 -25.63 -23.00 -10.34
CA ALA A 138 -26.95 -22.39 -10.33
C ALA A 138 -26.98 -21.09 -11.14
N LEU A 139 -26.04 -20.18 -10.83
CA LEU A 139 -25.97 -18.83 -11.41
C LEU A 139 -24.55 -18.52 -11.88
N GLN A 140 -24.42 -17.59 -12.81
CA GLN A 140 -23.15 -16.96 -13.17
C GLN A 140 -23.26 -15.46 -12.98
N PHE A 141 -22.31 -14.88 -12.25
CA PHE A 141 -22.23 -13.45 -12.03
C PHE A 141 -21.50 -12.74 -13.18
N LYS A 142 -22.03 -11.58 -13.58
CA LYS A 142 -21.41 -10.66 -14.54
C LYS A 142 -21.35 -9.28 -13.92
N GLU A 143 -20.14 -8.74 -13.84
CA GLU A 143 -19.92 -7.38 -13.36
C GLU A 143 -20.07 -6.42 -14.54
N VAL A 144 -20.96 -5.44 -14.42
CA VAL A 144 -21.30 -4.51 -15.53
C VAL A 144 -20.44 -3.25 -15.46
N SER A 145 -20.07 -2.84 -14.25
CA SER A 145 -19.39 -1.57 -13.98
C SER A 145 -17.90 -1.54 -14.35
N ARG A 146 -17.28 -2.69 -14.71
CA ARG A 146 -15.83 -2.80 -14.79
C ARG A 146 -15.31 -3.24 -16.15
N ASN A 147 -14.47 -2.39 -16.76
CA ASN A 147 -13.69 -2.75 -17.94
C ASN A 147 -12.51 -3.66 -17.55
N GLN A 148 -12.57 -4.94 -17.91
CA GLN A 148 -11.51 -5.90 -17.58
C GLN A 148 -10.24 -5.72 -18.43
N ASP A 149 -10.34 -5.05 -19.57
CA ASP A 149 -9.22 -4.87 -20.48
C ASP A 149 -8.11 -3.99 -19.88
N GLU A 150 -8.49 -3.09 -18.98
CA GLU A 150 -7.55 -2.21 -18.27
C GLU A 150 -6.55 -2.98 -17.39
N LEU A 151 -6.82 -4.22 -17.02
CA LEU A 151 -5.95 -5.00 -16.14
C LEU A 151 -5.10 -6.05 -16.87
N GLN A 152 -5.22 -6.18 -18.20
CA GLN A 152 -4.50 -7.23 -18.95
C GLN A 152 -2.98 -7.10 -18.87
N TYR A 153 -2.45 -5.91 -18.58
CA TYR A 153 -1.02 -5.69 -18.36
C TYR A 153 -0.48 -6.39 -17.10
N LEU A 154 -1.36 -6.75 -16.15
CA LEU A 154 -0.97 -7.44 -14.93
C LEU A 154 -0.80 -8.96 -15.17
N PRO A 155 0.20 -9.61 -14.53
CA PRO A 155 0.38 -11.05 -14.62
C PRO A 155 -0.87 -11.83 -14.19
N SER A 156 -1.17 -12.96 -14.87
CA SER A 156 -2.27 -13.87 -14.48
C SER A 156 -2.17 -14.29 -13.01
N ALA A 157 -0.96 -14.59 -12.53
CA ALA A 157 -0.72 -14.94 -11.12
C ALA A 157 -1.24 -13.89 -10.12
N ILE A 158 -1.30 -12.60 -10.50
CA ILE A 158 -1.93 -11.54 -9.69
C ILE A 158 -3.45 -11.55 -9.88
N ARG A 159 -3.92 -11.55 -11.14
CA ARG A 159 -5.36 -11.48 -11.49
C ARG A 159 -6.18 -12.67 -10.98
N ASP A 160 -5.56 -13.84 -10.90
CA ASP A 160 -6.24 -15.07 -10.48
C ASP A 160 -6.45 -15.08 -8.96
N LYS A 161 -5.41 -14.66 -8.21
CA LYS A 161 -5.37 -14.69 -6.74
C LYS A 161 -6.01 -13.48 -6.09
N TYR A 162 -5.89 -12.30 -6.71
CA TYR A 162 -6.31 -11.03 -6.13
C TYR A 162 -7.36 -10.32 -6.99
N TYR A 163 -8.33 -9.71 -6.32
CA TYR A 163 -9.18 -8.70 -6.91
C TYR A 163 -8.45 -7.36 -6.87
N VAL A 164 -8.20 -6.75 -8.02
CA VAL A 164 -7.57 -5.43 -8.08
C VAL A 164 -8.65 -4.39 -7.76
N GLY A 165 -8.45 -3.52 -6.79
CA GLY A 165 -9.35 -2.41 -6.46
C GLY A 165 -8.87 -1.10 -7.10
N LYS A 166 -9.15 0.01 -6.40
CA LYS A 166 -8.76 1.34 -6.86
C LYS A 166 -7.26 1.57 -6.88
N LYS A 167 -6.83 2.47 -7.76
CA LYS A 167 -5.47 3.02 -7.76
C LYS A 167 -5.29 3.90 -6.52
N LEU A 168 -4.28 3.59 -5.70
CA LEU A 168 -3.91 4.37 -4.52
C LEU A 168 -2.94 5.50 -4.86
N GLY A 169 -2.10 5.31 -5.88
CA GLY A 169 -1.16 6.33 -6.31
C GLY A 169 -0.36 5.93 -7.54
N SER A 170 0.35 6.90 -8.11
CA SER A 170 1.37 6.67 -9.13
C SER A 170 2.54 7.61 -8.89
N GLY A 171 3.75 7.07 -8.92
CA GLY A 171 4.98 7.85 -8.79
C GLY A 171 6.07 7.35 -9.71
N ALA A 172 7.28 7.89 -9.55
CA ALA A 172 8.45 7.49 -10.33
C ALA A 172 8.78 5.98 -10.19
N CYS A 173 8.37 5.37 -9.09
CA CYS A 173 8.57 3.94 -8.82
C CYS A 173 7.45 3.03 -9.39
N GLY A 174 6.47 3.56 -10.12
CA GLY A 174 5.37 2.79 -10.68
C GLY A 174 4.00 3.11 -10.06
N VAL A 175 3.06 2.20 -10.24
CA VAL A 175 1.64 2.39 -9.89
C VAL A 175 1.27 1.49 -8.72
N VAL A 176 0.54 2.03 -7.75
CA VAL A 176 0.06 1.29 -6.58
C VAL A 176 -1.46 1.15 -6.65
N HIS A 177 -1.98 -0.06 -6.47
CA HIS A 177 -3.41 -0.34 -6.36
C HIS A 177 -3.71 -1.00 -5.01
N LEU A 178 -4.87 -0.71 -4.46
CA LEU A 178 -5.49 -1.54 -3.43
C LEU A 178 -5.87 -2.86 -4.10
N ILE A 179 -5.58 -3.99 -3.48
CA ILE A 179 -6.00 -5.31 -3.95
C ILE A 179 -6.56 -6.10 -2.79
N PHE A 180 -7.36 -7.12 -3.07
CA PHE A 180 -7.94 -7.97 -2.05
C PHE A 180 -7.69 -9.43 -2.41
N ASP A 181 -7.25 -10.23 -1.44
CA ASP A 181 -7.17 -11.67 -1.63
C ASP A 181 -8.58 -12.23 -1.83
N THR A 182 -8.77 -12.98 -2.91
CA THR A 182 -10.12 -13.41 -3.35
C THR A 182 -10.80 -14.39 -2.39
N VAL A 183 -10.03 -15.02 -1.51
CA VAL A 183 -10.50 -16.04 -0.58
C VAL A 183 -10.68 -15.48 0.82
N SER A 184 -9.65 -14.83 1.36
CA SER A 184 -9.66 -14.27 2.71
C SER A 184 -10.32 -12.89 2.78
N CYS A 185 -10.55 -12.24 1.63
CA CYS A 185 -11.03 -10.87 1.52
C CYS A 185 -10.10 -9.83 2.18
N GLN A 186 -8.87 -10.21 2.52
CA GLN A 186 -7.92 -9.33 3.18
C GLN A 186 -7.37 -8.29 2.19
N PRO A 187 -7.37 -6.99 2.53
CA PRO A 187 -6.77 -5.95 1.70
C PRO A 187 -5.23 -5.97 1.75
N TYR A 188 -4.62 -5.63 0.62
CA TYR A 188 -3.19 -5.44 0.41
C TYR A 188 -2.94 -4.27 -0.55
N ALA A 189 -1.72 -3.73 -0.55
CA ALA A 189 -1.26 -2.78 -1.55
C ALA A 189 -0.40 -3.50 -2.60
N MET A 190 -0.73 -3.36 -3.87
CA MET A 190 0.05 -3.92 -4.98
C MET A 190 0.78 -2.83 -5.73
N LYS A 191 2.11 -2.84 -5.64
CA LYS A 191 2.97 -1.94 -6.39
C LYS A 191 3.47 -2.62 -7.66
N HIS A 192 3.09 -2.07 -8.80
CA HIS A 192 3.54 -2.51 -10.12
C HIS A 192 4.64 -1.58 -10.64
N VAL A 193 5.84 -2.12 -10.81
CA VAL A 193 7.03 -1.42 -11.27
C VAL A 193 7.43 -1.97 -12.64
N VAL A 194 7.52 -1.10 -13.64
CA VAL A 194 8.07 -1.47 -14.96
C VAL A 194 9.58 -1.40 -14.90
N LYS A 195 10.26 -2.46 -15.35
CA LYS A 195 11.72 -2.50 -15.43
C LYS A 195 12.16 -1.72 -16.66
N ASN A 196 13.05 -0.75 -16.47
CA ASN A 196 13.62 -0.02 -17.60
C ASN A 196 14.67 -0.91 -18.29
N LEU A 197 14.27 -1.57 -19.39
CA LEU A 197 15.12 -2.49 -20.14
C LEU A 197 16.15 -1.78 -21.05
N LEU A 198 16.03 -0.46 -21.23
CA LEU A 198 16.79 0.31 -22.22
C LEU A 198 18.15 0.84 -21.72
N VAL A 199 18.54 0.64 -20.46
CA VAL A 199 19.88 1.03 -19.96
C VAL A 199 20.86 -0.13 -20.19
N GLU A 200 21.07 -0.43 -21.46
CA GLU A 200 21.91 -1.51 -21.96
C GLU A 200 23.29 -0.97 -22.32
N SER A 201 24.05 -0.42 -21.37
CA SER A 201 25.46 -0.07 -21.60
C SER A 201 26.19 0.18 -20.27
N THR A 202 27.28 -0.56 -20.03
CA THR A 202 28.42 -0.31 -19.11
C THR A 202 28.51 -0.94 -17.71
N ARG A 203 27.55 -1.71 -17.18
CA ARG A 203 27.82 -2.57 -16.01
C ARG A 203 27.18 -3.96 -16.11
N PRO A 204 27.85 -5.05 -15.66
CA PRO A 204 27.24 -6.38 -15.60
C PRO A 204 25.96 -6.29 -14.76
N ARG A 205 24.84 -6.66 -15.38
CA ARG A 205 23.52 -6.44 -14.79
C ARG A 205 23.37 -7.31 -13.54
N ILE A 206 23.26 -6.69 -12.37
CA ILE A 206 22.86 -7.37 -11.12
C ILE A 206 21.50 -8.09 -11.29
N LEU A 207 20.67 -7.61 -12.22
CA LEU A 207 19.35 -8.13 -12.55
C LEU A 207 19.33 -9.25 -13.60
N ASN A 208 20.46 -9.57 -14.26
CA ASN A 208 20.55 -10.69 -15.20
C ASN A 208 20.92 -12.02 -14.53
N GLU A 209 21.19 -12.03 -13.22
CA GLU A 209 21.42 -13.25 -12.45
C GLU A 209 20.15 -13.61 -11.67
N PRO A 210 19.37 -14.62 -12.09
CA PRO A 210 18.14 -15.03 -11.43
C PRO A 210 18.37 -15.34 -9.94
N ASN A 211 19.54 -15.89 -9.61
CA ASN A 211 19.92 -16.27 -8.25
C ASN A 211 20.08 -15.06 -7.32
N ARG A 212 20.62 -13.93 -7.81
CA ARG A 212 20.75 -12.70 -6.99
C ARG A 212 19.41 -12.03 -6.77
N VAL A 213 18.57 -11.98 -7.79
CA VAL A 213 17.22 -11.43 -7.66
C VAL A 213 16.39 -12.26 -6.69
N MET A 214 16.47 -13.60 -6.76
CA MET A 214 15.78 -14.49 -5.83
C MET A 214 16.29 -14.32 -4.40
N ASN A 215 17.61 -14.13 -4.20
CA ASN A 215 18.18 -13.85 -2.88
C ASN A 215 17.64 -12.54 -2.29
N GLU A 216 17.56 -11.48 -3.10
CA GLU A 216 17.02 -10.19 -2.67
C GLU A 216 15.53 -10.27 -2.34
N VAL A 217 14.75 -10.99 -3.15
CA VAL A 217 13.34 -11.28 -2.87
C VAL A 217 13.18 -12.03 -1.55
N ASN A 218 14.02 -13.03 -1.31
CA ASN A 218 13.99 -13.80 -0.06
C ASN A 218 14.36 -12.94 1.14
N ILE A 219 15.35 -12.05 1.02
CA ILE A 219 15.71 -11.09 2.06
C ILE A 219 14.49 -10.21 2.36
N MET A 220 13.84 -9.61 1.36
CA MET A 220 12.69 -8.75 1.56
C MET A 220 11.48 -9.48 2.18
N LYS A 221 11.20 -10.71 1.75
CA LYS A 221 10.15 -11.55 2.34
C LYS A 221 10.47 -12.01 3.77
N ALA A 222 11.76 -12.09 4.13
CA ALA A 222 12.21 -12.50 5.46
C ALA A 222 12.31 -11.32 6.45
N LEU A 223 12.12 -10.08 6.01
CA LEU A 223 12.05 -8.94 6.92
C LEU A 223 10.76 -9.02 7.73
N ASP A 224 10.91 -8.93 9.03
CA ASP A 224 9.84 -9.02 10.01
C ASP A 224 10.15 -8.05 11.14
N HIS A 225 9.53 -6.88 11.07
CA HIS A 225 9.62 -5.82 12.07
C HIS A 225 8.33 -5.01 12.05
N PRO A 226 7.76 -4.62 13.20
CA PRO A 226 6.44 -3.97 13.26
C PRO A 226 6.40 -2.63 12.53
N CYS A 227 7.51 -1.89 12.48
CA CYS A 227 7.62 -0.60 11.78
C CYS A 227 8.22 -0.69 10.36
N VAL A 228 8.26 -1.87 9.74
CA VAL A 228 8.74 -2.07 8.36
C VAL A 228 7.62 -2.73 7.56
N ILE A 229 7.33 -2.23 6.36
CA ILE A 229 6.23 -2.76 5.54
C ILE A 229 6.50 -4.23 5.18
N LYS A 230 5.52 -5.09 5.44
CA LYS A 230 5.60 -6.52 5.19
C LYS A 230 5.30 -6.81 3.72
N MET A 231 6.21 -7.53 3.08
CA MET A 231 5.97 -8.09 1.75
C MET A 231 5.25 -9.43 1.88
N HIS A 232 4.00 -9.47 1.41
CA HIS A 232 3.20 -10.70 1.38
C HIS A 232 3.56 -11.56 0.16
N ASP A 233 3.62 -10.95 -1.02
CA ASP A 233 3.89 -11.69 -2.25
C ASP A 233 4.68 -10.84 -3.25
N ILE A 234 5.27 -11.50 -4.24
CA ILE A 234 5.97 -10.83 -5.32
C ILE A 234 5.93 -11.67 -6.59
N VAL A 235 5.59 -11.02 -7.70
CA VAL A 235 5.61 -11.61 -9.04
C VAL A 235 6.64 -10.84 -9.85
N ASN A 236 7.77 -11.48 -10.08
CA ASN A 236 8.88 -10.95 -10.86
C ASN A 236 8.79 -11.46 -12.31
N ARG A 237 8.67 -10.55 -13.28
CA ARG A 237 8.68 -10.84 -14.72
C ARG A 237 9.88 -10.16 -15.39
N PRO A 238 10.24 -10.52 -16.64
CA PRO A 238 11.35 -9.88 -17.34
C PRO A 238 11.19 -8.35 -17.47
N THR A 239 9.96 -7.88 -17.70
CA THR A 239 9.64 -6.48 -18.00
C THR A 239 9.04 -5.72 -16.81
N SER A 240 8.62 -6.39 -15.74
CA SER A 240 7.97 -5.75 -14.59
C SER A 240 8.08 -6.56 -13.30
N VAL A 241 7.79 -5.91 -12.17
CA VAL A 241 7.66 -6.52 -10.85
C VAL A 241 6.34 -6.07 -10.24
N CYS A 242 5.55 -7.01 -9.74
CA CYS A 242 4.40 -6.73 -8.86
C CYS A 242 4.78 -7.12 -7.43
N MET A 243 4.77 -6.17 -6.50
CA MET A 243 4.98 -6.41 -5.08
C MET A 243 3.64 -6.30 -4.35
N VAL A 244 3.23 -7.35 -3.65
CA VAL A 244 2.05 -7.35 -2.78
C VAL A 244 2.53 -7.09 -1.36
N LEU A 245 2.15 -5.94 -0.83
CA LEU A 245 2.53 -5.41 0.47
C LEU A 245 1.31 -5.36 1.37
N GLU A 246 1.50 -5.38 2.69
CA GLU A 246 0.41 -5.05 3.59
C GLU A 246 -0.17 -3.67 3.29
N TYR A 247 -1.49 -3.52 3.46
CA TYR A 247 -2.18 -2.25 3.24
C TYR A 247 -2.23 -1.44 4.54
N MET A 248 -1.99 -0.15 4.43
CA MET A 248 -1.94 0.81 5.54
C MET A 248 -3.03 1.86 5.32
N GLU A 249 -4.12 1.79 6.09
CA GLU A 249 -5.35 2.58 5.85
C GLU A 249 -5.16 4.07 6.14
N GLY A 250 -4.23 4.41 7.02
CA GLY A 250 -3.91 5.79 7.39
C GLY A 250 -3.18 6.60 6.32
N GLY A 251 -2.83 5.98 5.19
CA GLY A 251 -2.11 6.62 4.09
C GLY A 251 -0.66 6.95 4.45
N ASP A 252 -0.07 7.92 3.74
CA ASP A 252 1.30 8.37 3.95
C ASP A 252 1.42 9.52 4.97
N LEU A 253 2.61 9.66 5.55
CA LEU A 253 2.92 10.68 6.55
C LEU A 253 2.92 12.09 5.95
N LEU A 254 3.20 12.27 4.65
CA LEU A 254 3.16 13.60 4.02
C LEU A 254 1.74 14.16 4.09
N THR A 255 0.76 13.36 3.68
CA THR A 255 -0.67 13.70 3.74
C THR A 255 -1.09 14.05 5.17
N ARG A 256 -0.60 13.32 6.18
CA ARG A 256 -0.83 13.62 7.59
C ARG A 256 -0.24 14.98 8.00
N ILE A 257 0.99 15.28 7.62
CA ILE A 257 1.63 16.57 7.93
C ILE A 257 0.90 17.72 7.22
N THR A 258 0.59 17.58 5.94
CA THR A 258 -0.07 18.62 5.14
C THR A 258 -1.47 18.93 5.67
N SER A 259 -2.26 17.91 6.04
CA SER A 259 -3.61 18.09 6.58
C SER A 259 -3.61 18.81 7.94
N GLN A 260 -2.65 18.51 8.81
CA GLN A 260 -2.54 19.15 10.14
C GLN A 260 -1.67 20.41 10.14
N LYS A 261 -1.06 20.76 9.01
CA LYS A 261 -0.01 21.78 8.83
C LYS A 261 1.29 21.48 9.57
N ALA A 262 1.25 20.88 10.75
CA ALA A 262 2.38 20.34 11.49
C ALA A 262 1.86 19.37 12.55
N LEU A 263 2.72 18.46 13.01
CA LEU A 263 2.37 17.49 14.05
C LEU A 263 2.76 18.01 15.42
N SER A 264 2.03 17.57 16.45
CA SER A 264 2.42 17.82 17.83
C SER A 264 3.81 17.21 18.11
N GLU A 265 4.55 17.81 19.04
CA GLU A 265 5.88 17.31 19.39
C GLU A 265 5.81 15.87 19.96
N GLN A 266 4.72 15.55 20.68
CA GLN A 266 4.49 14.21 21.22
C GLN A 266 4.31 13.17 20.11
N THR A 267 3.45 13.46 19.13
CA THR A 267 3.20 12.59 17.98
C THR A 267 4.45 12.47 17.11
N SER A 268 5.15 13.57 16.87
CA SER A 268 6.43 13.59 16.16
C SER A 268 7.47 12.70 16.83
N LYS A 269 7.57 12.74 18.17
CA LYS A 269 8.50 11.89 18.94
C LYS A 269 8.14 10.42 18.83
N LEU A 270 6.86 10.07 18.91
CA LEU A 270 6.38 8.69 18.73
C LEU A 270 6.71 8.16 17.33
N PHE A 271 6.38 8.91 16.28
CA PHE A 271 6.68 8.51 14.91
C PHE A 271 8.19 8.45 14.66
N PHE A 272 8.95 9.39 15.20
CA PHE A 272 10.40 9.41 15.06
C PHE A 272 11.08 8.21 15.75
N LEU A 273 10.59 7.80 16.92
CA LEU A 273 11.06 6.58 17.59
C LEU A 273 10.81 5.34 16.71
N GLN A 274 9.59 5.18 16.19
CA GLN A 274 9.23 4.06 15.31
C GLN A 274 10.08 4.02 14.04
N MET A 275 10.33 5.17 13.41
CA MET A 275 11.24 5.29 12.26
C MET A 275 12.67 4.92 12.61
N CYS A 276 13.21 5.38 13.75
CA CYS A 276 14.56 5.03 14.17
C CYS A 276 14.72 3.51 14.36
N LEU A 277 13.72 2.85 14.97
CA LEU A 277 13.72 1.39 15.16
C LEU A 277 13.64 0.64 13.84
N ALA A 278 12.77 1.08 12.92
CA ALA A 278 12.67 0.51 11.57
C ALA A 278 14.00 0.60 10.80
N VAL A 279 14.62 1.78 10.81
CA VAL A 279 15.89 2.03 10.10
C VAL A 279 17.03 1.26 10.77
N GLN A 280 17.06 1.18 12.11
CA GLN A 280 18.04 0.37 12.82
C GLN A 280 17.94 -1.10 12.44
N TYR A 281 16.71 -1.64 12.37
CA TYR A 281 16.46 -3.01 11.92
C TYR A 281 16.96 -3.24 10.49
N LEU A 282 16.63 -2.34 9.57
CA LEU A 282 17.09 -2.44 8.18
C LEU A 282 18.62 -2.40 8.08
N HIS A 283 19.28 -1.47 8.81
CA HIS A 283 20.73 -1.35 8.84
C HIS A 283 21.40 -2.60 9.41
N ALA A 284 20.83 -3.22 10.45
CA ALA A 284 21.29 -4.48 11.02
C ALA A 284 21.18 -5.66 10.05
N LYS A 285 20.25 -5.58 9.07
CA LYS A 285 20.12 -6.54 7.95
C LYS A 285 20.96 -6.17 6.73
N GLY A 286 21.83 -5.15 6.84
CA GLY A 286 22.68 -4.69 5.74
C GLY A 286 21.92 -3.93 4.65
N ILE A 287 20.72 -3.42 4.96
CA ILE A 287 19.86 -2.68 4.02
C ILE A 287 19.92 -1.20 4.37
N THR A 288 20.39 -0.37 3.43
CA THR A 288 20.25 1.09 3.50
C THR A 288 19.06 1.52 2.65
N HIS A 289 18.18 2.37 3.19
CA HIS A 289 16.93 2.75 2.53
C HIS A 289 17.16 3.67 1.33
N ARG A 290 17.94 4.75 1.52
CA ARG A 290 18.36 5.76 0.52
C ARG A 290 17.29 6.71 -0.03
N ASP A 291 16.00 6.42 0.16
CA ASP A 291 14.88 7.30 -0.23
C ASP A 291 13.91 7.55 0.93
N LEU A 292 14.40 7.80 2.14
CA LEU A 292 13.52 8.11 3.28
C LEU A 292 12.92 9.51 3.10
N LYS A 293 11.59 9.56 3.06
CA LYS A 293 10.78 10.78 2.96
C LYS A 293 9.36 10.48 3.49
N PRO A 294 8.57 11.50 3.84
CA PRO A 294 7.23 11.31 4.40
C PRO A 294 6.29 10.50 3.49
N ASP A 295 6.47 10.56 2.17
CA ASP A 295 5.71 9.76 1.20
C ASP A 295 5.92 8.24 1.35
N ASN A 296 7.12 7.83 1.79
CA ASN A 296 7.50 6.42 1.94
C ASN A 296 7.29 5.91 3.37
N ILE A 297 6.59 6.67 4.19
CA ILE A 297 6.29 6.37 5.58
C ILE A 297 4.77 6.26 5.70
N LEU A 298 4.27 5.06 5.98
CA LEU A 298 2.84 4.75 5.98
C LEU A 298 2.30 4.63 7.40
N LEU A 299 1.04 5.00 7.59
CA LEU A 299 0.35 5.00 8.88
C LEU A 299 -0.76 3.95 8.87
N GLN A 300 -0.89 3.19 9.96
CA GLN A 300 -1.86 2.11 10.03
C GLN A 300 -3.29 2.64 9.92
N ASP A 301 -3.58 3.75 10.58
CA ASP A 301 -4.89 4.41 10.59
C ASP A 301 -4.77 5.93 10.77
N SER A 302 -5.91 6.63 10.85
CA SER A 302 -6.00 8.08 11.01
C SER A 302 -5.80 8.58 12.44
N ASN A 303 -5.62 7.68 13.42
CA ASN A 303 -5.47 8.06 14.82
C ASN A 303 -4.17 8.87 15.03
N GLU A 304 -4.18 9.72 16.06
CA GLU A 304 -2.98 10.49 16.44
C GLU A 304 -1.86 9.55 16.91
N GLU A 305 -2.21 8.55 17.72
CA GLU A 305 -1.31 7.50 18.17
C GLU A 305 -1.54 6.22 17.35
N THR A 306 -0.70 6.02 16.33
CA THR A 306 -0.84 4.89 15.41
C THR A 306 0.51 4.26 15.08
N LEU A 307 0.47 3.02 14.60
CA LEU A 307 1.64 2.33 14.10
C LEU A 307 2.06 2.92 12.75
N LEU A 308 3.35 3.18 12.61
CA LEU A 308 3.99 3.67 11.41
C LEU A 308 4.86 2.58 10.83
N LYS A 309 4.88 2.47 9.49
CA LYS A 309 5.75 1.55 8.77
C LYS A 309 6.55 2.24 7.68
N VAL A 310 7.85 1.99 7.66
CA VAL A 310 8.74 2.39 6.56
C VAL A 310 8.48 1.45 5.39
N SER A 311 8.14 2.03 4.23
CA SER A 311 7.86 1.33 2.98
C SER A 311 8.97 1.60 1.94
N ASP A 312 8.88 0.98 0.77
CA ASP A 312 9.72 1.29 -0.40
C ASP A 312 11.24 1.08 -0.22
N PHE A 313 11.65 0.42 0.86
CA PHE A 313 13.02 -0.07 1.01
C PHE A 313 13.34 -1.11 -0.09
N GLY A 314 14.59 -1.14 -0.54
CA GLY A 314 15.04 -2.14 -1.52
C GLY A 314 14.57 -1.92 -2.97
N LEU A 315 13.70 -0.95 -3.26
CA LEU A 315 13.33 -0.60 -4.65
C LEU A 315 14.52 -0.13 -5.47
N SER A 316 15.50 0.54 -4.84
CA SER A 316 16.77 0.92 -5.46
C SER A 316 17.62 -0.26 -5.95
N LYS A 317 17.26 -1.50 -5.59
CA LYS A 317 17.88 -2.72 -6.12
C LYS A 317 17.23 -3.22 -7.41
N PHE A 318 15.94 -2.95 -7.61
CA PHE A 318 15.18 -3.33 -8.81
C PHE A 318 15.15 -2.23 -9.87
N VAL A 319 15.27 -0.98 -9.43
CA VAL A 319 15.39 0.20 -10.27
C VAL A 319 16.87 0.58 -10.29
N HIS A 320 17.49 0.61 -11.48
CA HIS A 320 18.93 0.82 -11.62
C HIS A 320 19.45 2.04 -10.84
N THR A 321 20.59 1.85 -10.18
CA THR A 321 21.26 2.74 -9.23
C THR A 321 21.75 4.11 -9.74
N ASP A 322 21.41 4.50 -10.98
CA ASP A 322 21.62 5.88 -11.43
C ASP A 322 20.40 6.77 -11.16
N SER A 323 19.31 6.19 -10.66
CA SER A 323 18.18 6.93 -10.08
C SER A 323 18.38 7.11 -8.58
N VAL A 324 19.34 7.93 -8.16
CA VAL A 324 18.98 8.87 -7.09
C VAL A 324 17.75 9.57 -7.66
N MET A 325 16.57 9.16 -7.19
CA MET A 325 15.31 9.41 -7.88
C MET A 325 15.24 10.90 -8.25
N ARG A 326 15.48 11.19 -9.52
CA ARG A 326 15.01 12.41 -10.18
C ARG A 326 13.49 12.25 -10.18
N THR A 327 12.89 12.53 -9.03
CA THR A 327 11.46 12.71 -8.94
C THR A 327 11.20 13.90 -9.86
N LEU A 328 10.52 13.59 -10.95
CA LEU A 328 10.21 14.49 -12.04
C LEU A 328 9.81 15.85 -11.45
N CYS A 329 10.61 16.88 -11.73
CA CYS A 329 10.41 18.29 -11.37
C CYS A 329 10.82 18.79 -9.97
N GLY A 330 11.60 18.07 -9.15
CA GLY A 330 11.98 18.54 -7.80
C GLY A 330 13.47 18.49 -7.45
N THR A 331 13.93 19.48 -6.67
CA THR A 331 15.20 19.42 -5.94
C THR A 331 15.16 18.23 -4.95
N PRO A 332 16.22 17.40 -4.81
CA PRO A 332 16.21 16.22 -3.93
C PRO A 332 16.36 16.60 -2.44
N LEU A 333 15.31 17.18 -1.85
CA LEU A 333 15.36 17.89 -0.56
C LEU A 333 15.62 17.00 0.68
N TYR A 334 15.44 15.69 0.57
CA TYR A 334 15.72 14.71 1.64
C TYR A 334 17.08 14.01 1.49
N VAL A 335 17.81 14.29 0.41
CA VAL A 335 19.08 13.61 0.08
C VAL A 335 20.24 14.24 0.86
N ALA A 336 21.12 13.40 1.38
CA ALA A 336 22.26 13.83 2.17
C ALA A 336 23.32 14.58 1.33
N PRO A 337 24.07 15.53 1.94
CA PRO A 337 25.07 16.34 1.23
C PRO A 337 26.11 15.51 0.49
N GLU A 338 26.60 14.44 1.12
CA GLU A 338 27.60 13.54 0.55
C GLU A 338 27.14 12.82 -0.72
N VAL A 339 25.83 12.59 -0.87
CA VAL A 339 25.24 11.98 -2.07
C VAL A 339 25.17 13.01 -3.20
N LEU A 340 24.83 14.26 -2.90
CA LEU A 340 24.79 15.34 -3.88
C LEU A 340 26.18 15.72 -4.39
N MET A 341 27.17 15.80 -3.50
CA MET A 341 28.54 16.19 -3.85
C MET A 341 29.23 15.18 -4.77
N THR A 342 28.87 13.91 -4.65
CA THR A 342 29.42 12.82 -5.47
C THR A 342 28.54 12.47 -6.67
N GLY A 343 27.43 13.19 -6.87
CA GLY A 343 26.50 12.94 -7.98
C GLY A 343 25.90 11.54 -7.97
N GLY A 344 25.68 10.95 -6.80
CA GLY A 344 25.18 9.57 -6.68
C GLY A 344 26.25 8.48 -6.92
N ARG A 345 27.52 8.84 -7.14
CA ARG A 345 28.63 7.90 -7.36
C ARG A 345 29.44 7.63 -6.08
N GLY A 346 29.39 6.41 -5.56
CA GLY A 346 30.27 5.97 -4.46
C GLY A 346 29.61 4.98 -3.50
N ALA A 347 30.40 4.39 -2.61
CA ALA A 347 29.89 3.60 -1.50
C ALA A 347 29.45 4.56 -0.38
N TYR A 348 28.15 4.80 -0.29
CA TYR A 348 27.58 5.59 0.81
C TYR A 348 27.42 4.74 2.07
N THR A 349 27.65 5.37 3.21
CA THR A 349 27.38 4.74 4.51
C THR A 349 25.89 4.80 4.82
N SER A 350 25.45 4.03 5.81
CA SER A 350 24.07 4.07 6.32
C SER A 350 23.68 5.43 6.93
N LYS A 351 24.64 6.37 7.09
CA LYS A 351 24.42 7.74 7.59
C LYS A 351 23.53 8.58 6.69
N VAL A 352 23.39 8.24 5.41
CA VAL A 352 22.48 8.96 4.50
C VAL A 352 21.02 8.89 4.97
N ASP A 353 20.60 7.74 5.51
CA ASP A 353 19.26 7.58 6.06
C ASP A 353 19.07 8.43 7.32
N ILE A 354 20.12 8.61 8.12
CA ILE A 354 20.09 9.45 9.32
C ILE A 354 19.86 10.91 8.96
N TRP A 355 20.49 11.42 7.89
CA TRP A 355 20.20 12.77 7.38
C TRP A 355 18.72 12.90 7.00
N SER A 356 18.21 11.96 6.21
CA SER A 356 16.81 11.97 5.76
C SER A 356 15.83 11.93 6.95
N LEU A 357 16.12 11.17 7.99
CA LEU A 357 15.35 11.20 9.25
C LEU A 357 15.31 12.60 9.88
N GLY A 358 16.42 13.33 9.86
CA GLY A 358 16.47 14.72 10.35
C GLY A 358 15.60 15.67 9.54
N VAL A 359 15.58 15.52 8.21
CA VAL A 359 14.72 16.31 7.32
C VAL A 359 13.24 15.97 7.60
N VAL A 360 12.89 14.69 7.71
CA VAL A 360 11.53 14.25 8.06
C VAL A 360 11.09 14.81 9.42
N LEU A 361 11.96 14.75 10.44
CA LEU A 361 11.66 15.29 11.77
C LEU A 361 11.42 16.81 11.73
N PHE A 362 12.25 17.55 10.99
CA PHE A 362 12.04 18.99 10.78
C PHE A 362 10.67 19.26 10.16
N THR A 363 10.30 18.48 9.15
CA THR A 363 9.02 18.64 8.43
C THR A 363 7.82 18.25 9.28
N MET A 364 7.90 17.19 10.09
CA MET A 364 6.83 16.84 11.05
C MET A 364 6.56 17.98 12.02
N LEU A 365 7.62 18.56 12.61
CA LEU A 365 7.49 19.58 13.66
C LEU A 365 7.11 20.97 13.14
N SER A 366 7.32 21.25 11.85
CA SER A 366 7.13 22.60 11.31
C SER A 366 6.17 22.73 10.15
N GLY A 367 5.84 21.63 9.45
CA GLY A 367 5.09 21.67 8.20
C GLY A 367 5.90 22.11 6.98
N THR A 368 7.15 22.49 7.17
CA THR A 368 8.03 23.07 6.15
C THR A 368 9.28 22.23 5.97
N LEU A 369 9.97 22.39 4.84
CA LEU A 369 11.26 21.76 4.62
C LEU A 369 12.39 22.62 5.19
N PRO A 370 13.49 22.00 5.69
CA PRO A 370 14.65 22.76 6.17
C PRO A 370 15.40 23.48 5.04
N PHE A 371 15.26 22.98 3.81
CA PHE A 371 15.91 23.50 2.61
C PHE A 371 14.85 23.75 1.54
N SER A 372 14.90 24.92 0.89
CA SER A 372 13.98 25.30 -0.19
C SER A 372 14.60 26.36 -1.07
N ASP A 373 14.38 26.29 -2.39
CA ASP A 373 14.82 27.32 -3.34
C ASP A 373 14.20 28.70 -3.03
N GLU A 374 13.09 28.72 -2.28
CA GLU A 374 12.42 29.93 -1.78
C GLU A 374 13.19 30.66 -0.67
N TYR A 375 14.23 30.05 -0.08
CA TYR A 375 15.01 30.64 1.02
C TYR A 375 16.17 31.53 0.54
N GLY A 376 16.13 31.98 -0.71
CA GLY A 376 17.03 32.99 -1.28
C GLY A 376 18.36 32.44 -1.81
N SER A 377 18.59 31.14 -1.73
CA SER A 377 19.71 30.45 -2.39
C SER A 377 19.24 29.08 -2.89
N PRO A 378 19.89 28.45 -3.88
CA PRO A 378 19.49 27.12 -4.32
C PRO A 378 19.51 26.12 -3.16
N ALA A 379 18.45 25.34 -3.00
CA ALA A 379 18.32 24.35 -1.92
C ALA A 379 19.45 23.31 -1.95
N THR A 380 19.98 22.97 -3.12
CA THR A 380 21.16 22.12 -3.26
C THR A 380 22.39 22.70 -2.56
N GLU A 381 22.62 24.01 -2.64
CA GLU A 381 23.72 24.69 -1.97
C GLU A 381 23.46 24.81 -0.47
N GLN A 382 22.22 25.04 -0.06
CA GLN A 382 21.83 25.02 1.35
C GLN A 382 22.12 23.64 1.98
N ILE A 383 21.77 22.55 1.29
CA ILE A 383 22.05 21.18 1.74
C ILE A 383 23.56 20.95 1.85
N LYS A 384 24.33 21.27 0.81
CA LYS A 384 25.79 21.10 0.81
C LYS A 384 26.48 21.85 1.97
N GLN A 385 25.94 23.00 2.36
CA GLN A 385 26.46 23.83 3.45
C GLN A 385 25.83 23.50 4.81
N GLY A 386 24.79 22.66 4.87
CA GLY A 386 24.01 22.43 6.09
C GLY A 386 23.29 23.69 6.59
N LYS A 387 22.94 24.61 5.69
CA LYS A 387 22.40 25.92 6.01
C LYS A 387 20.87 25.88 6.05
N PHE A 388 20.32 25.73 7.25
CA PHE A 388 18.88 25.84 7.52
C PHE A 388 18.63 26.72 8.76
N SER A 389 17.38 27.08 9.02
CA SER A 389 17.05 27.90 10.19
C SER A 389 15.65 27.65 10.73
N PHE A 390 15.46 27.90 12.02
CA PHE A 390 14.18 27.74 12.72
C PHE A 390 13.34 29.03 12.68
N ARG A 391 13.20 29.67 11.52
CA ARG A 391 12.56 31.00 11.37
C ARG A 391 11.04 30.97 11.48
N HIS A 392 10.40 29.87 11.08
CA HIS A 392 8.94 29.75 11.10
C HIS A 392 8.39 29.90 12.54
N ARG A 393 7.26 30.61 12.71
CA ARG A 393 6.73 30.96 14.04
C ARG A 393 6.45 29.74 14.92
N ILE A 394 6.13 28.59 14.31
CA ILE A 394 5.89 27.32 15.00
C ILE A 394 7.10 26.85 15.83
N TRP A 395 8.32 27.21 15.44
CA TRP A 395 9.52 26.82 16.17
C TRP A 395 9.62 27.45 17.56
N ARG A 396 8.80 28.46 17.87
CA ARG A 396 8.69 29.04 19.21
C ARG A 396 8.03 28.10 20.21
N SER A 397 7.13 27.21 19.76
CA SER A 397 6.47 26.21 20.61
C SER A 397 7.20 24.87 20.66
N VAL A 398 8.10 24.61 19.71
CA VAL A 398 8.94 23.40 19.71
C VAL A 398 10.02 23.50 20.80
N SER A 399 10.33 22.41 21.49
CA SER A 399 11.31 22.40 22.57
C SER A 399 12.76 22.61 22.10
N ALA A 400 13.60 23.17 22.98
CA ALA A 400 15.03 23.29 22.70
C ALA A 400 15.74 21.94 22.46
N PRO A 401 15.42 20.86 23.22
CA PRO A 401 15.94 19.52 22.94
C PRO A 401 15.61 19.01 21.53
N ALA A 402 14.39 19.24 21.03
CA ALA A 402 14.01 18.83 19.67
C ALA A 402 14.84 19.56 18.60
N ARG A 403 14.95 20.90 18.71
CA ARG A 403 15.77 21.70 17.80
C ARG A 403 17.24 21.30 17.85
N LYS A 404 17.77 20.99 19.05
CA LYS A 404 19.14 20.49 19.20
C LYS A 404 19.34 19.17 18.48
N LEU A 405 18.42 18.21 18.65
CA LEU A 405 18.53 16.92 17.97
C LEU A 405 18.54 17.07 16.45
N ILE A 406 17.69 17.94 15.89
CA ILE A 406 17.69 18.25 14.45
C ILE A 406 19.04 18.80 14.01
N MET A 407 19.62 19.75 14.76
CA MET A 407 20.96 20.29 14.45
C MET A 407 22.04 19.22 14.48
N ASP A 408 22.01 18.34 15.48
CA ASP A 408 22.98 17.25 15.61
C ASP A 408 22.85 16.27 14.40
N ILE A 409 21.62 15.94 13.99
CA ILE A 409 21.34 15.04 12.85
C ILE A 409 21.70 15.66 11.50
N LEU A 410 21.34 16.93 11.27
CA LEU A 410 21.61 17.65 10.01
C LEU A 410 23.04 18.19 9.94
N THR A 411 23.99 17.40 10.45
CA THR A 411 25.43 17.64 10.32
C THR A 411 25.91 17.17 8.94
N VAL A 412 26.61 18.06 8.23
CA VAL A 412 27.09 17.81 6.84
C VAL A 412 28.07 16.65 6.79
N ASP A 413 29.10 16.66 7.65
CA ASP A 413 30.07 15.57 7.71
C ASP A 413 29.41 14.29 8.28
N PRO A 414 29.27 13.21 7.48
CA PRO A 414 28.63 11.98 7.93
C PRO A 414 29.39 11.29 9.09
N LYS A 415 30.68 11.58 9.30
CA LYS A 415 31.45 11.07 10.44
C LYS A 415 31.07 11.75 11.75
N CYS A 416 30.68 13.02 11.69
CA CYS A 416 30.23 13.81 12.84
C CYS A 416 28.73 13.64 13.12
N ARG A 417 27.97 13.17 12.13
CA ARG A 417 26.54 12.85 12.28
C ARG A 417 26.33 11.74 13.32
N PRO A 418 25.36 11.82 14.24
CA PRO A 418 25.15 10.82 15.28
C PRO A 418 24.76 9.45 14.70
N SER A 419 24.95 8.37 15.46
CA SER A 419 24.36 7.06 15.18
C SER A 419 22.91 6.99 15.67
N LEU A 420 22.16 5.97 15.25
CA LEU A 420 20.78 5.75 15.72
C LEU A 420 20.75 5.51 17.24
N GLU A 421 21.74 4.83 17.79
CA GLU A 421 21.89 4.62 19.23
C GLU A 421 22.07 5.95 19.97
N GLN A 422 22.91 6.85 19.44
CA GLN A 422 23.12 8.18 20.01
C GLN A 422 21.84 9.04 19.93
N ILE A 423 21.10 8.95 18.82
CA ILE A 423 19.82 9.64 18.64
C ILE A 423 18.79 9.16 19.67
N MET A 424 18.64 7.85 19.83
CA MET A 424 17.71 7.27 20.81
C MET A 424 18.07 7.62 22.26
N GLN A 425 19.35 7.88 22.54
CA GLN A 425 19.81 8.31 23.86
C GLN A 425 19.75 9.82 24.09
N SER A 426 19.33 10.61 23.10
CA SER A 426 19.23 12.07 23.21
C SER A 426 18.19 12.50 24.24
N THR A 427 18.36 13.69 24.82
CA THR A 427 17.43 14.24 25.83
C THR A 427 16.00 14.32 25.32
N TRP A 428 15.81 14.61 24.02
CA TRP A 428 14.48 14.71 23.43
C TRP A 428 13.77 13.35 23.34
N MET A 429 14.52 12.27 23.04
CA MET A 429 13.99 10.91 22.87
C MET A 429 13.77 10.16 24.18
N ARG A 430 14.38 10.60 25.29
CA ARG A 430 14.17 10.03 26.63
C ARG A 430 12.79 10.39 27.18
N ASP A 431 11.80 9.66 26.72
CA ASP A 431 10.39 9.84 27.08
C ASP A 431 9.77 8.46 27.36
N PRO A 432 9.61 8.09 28.65
CA PRO A 432 9.07 6.79 29.04
C PRO A 432 7.65 6.55 28.55
N ASP A 433 6.84 7.61 28.44
CA ASP A 433 5.45 7.49 28.00
C ASP A 433 5.37 7.22 26.50
N VAL A 434 6.19 7.90 25.69
CA VAL A 434 6.33 7.59 24.25
C VAL A 434 6.85 6.17 24.05
N THR A 435 7.85 5.76 24.84
CA THR A 435 8.41 4.41 24.76
C THR A 435 7.33 3.36 25.04
N ARG A 436 6.59 3.50 26.14
CA ARG A 436 5.48 2.59 26.50
C ARG A 436 4.40 2.54 25.41
N LYS A 437 4.04 3.69 24.83
CA LYS A 437 3.07 3.76 23.72
C LYS A 437 3.58 3.02 22.49
N ALA A 438 4.84 3.24 22.11
CA ALA A 438 5.46 2.55 20.99
C ALA A 438 5.49 1.03 21.22
N GLU A 439 5.91 0.58 22.41
CA GLU A 439 5.93 -0.85 22.76
C GLU A 439 4.54 -1.51 22.65
N LYS A 440 3.51 -0.81 23.13
CA LYS A 440 2.12 -1.26 23.02
C LYS A 440 1.67 -1.40 21.57
N LEU A 441 1.95 -0.39 20.74
CA LEU A 441 1.56 -0.39 19.32
C LEU A 441 2.31 -1.46 18.52
N MET A 442 3.59 -1.65 18.82
CA MET A 442 4.47 -2.59 18.10
C MET A 442 4.33 -4.04 18.58
N GLY A 443 3.80 -4.26 19.79
CA GLY A 443 3.77 -5.59 20.41
C GLY A 443 5.16 -6.14 20.77
N MET A 444 6.18 -5.27 20.88
CA MET A 444 7.56 -5.66 21.23
C MET A 444 8.19 -4.63 22.16
N LYS A 445 9.20 -5.05 22.93
CA LYS A 445 9.96 -4.14 23.81
C LYS A 445 10.96 -3.30 23.03
N VAL A 446 11.12 -2.04 23.42
CA VAL A 446 12.16 -1.15 22.90
C VAL A 446 13.40 -1.36 23.75
N ASN A 447 14.38 -2.10 23.20
CA ASN A 447 15.64 -2.32 23.89
C ASN A 447 16.51 -1.06 23.85
N GLY A 448 16.38 -0.19 24.86
CA GLY A 448 17.25 0.97 24.99
C GLY A 448 16.83 2.03 26.02
N ALA A 449 16.78 1.69 27.32
CA ALA A 449 16.79 2.70 28.40
C ALA A 449 17.33 2.20 29.78
N ALA A 450 17.92 1.01 29.88
CA ALA A 450 18.63 0.57 31.09
C ALA A 450 19.84 -0.27 30.72
N GLY A 451 21.02 0.14 31.18
CA GLY A 451 22.29 -0.47 30.83
C GLY A 451 22.35 -1.97 31.17
N LYS A 452 22.61 -2.77 30.15
CA LYS A 452 23.38 -4.01 30.30
C LYS A 452 24.49 -3.99 29.26
N LYS A 453 25.73 -4.07 29.75
CA LYS A 453 26.93 -4.30 28.93
C LYS A 453 26.72 -5.57 28.10
N PRO A 454 27.30 -5.65 26.87
CA PRO A 454 27.33 -6.90 26.16
C PRO A 454 28.12 -7.91 26.98
N SER A 455 27.51 -9.06 27.27
CA SER A 455 28.21 -10.22 27.79
C SER A 455 29.21 -10.65 26.72
N THR A 456 30.49 -10.61 27.09
CA THR A 456 31.60 -11.15 26.31
C THR A 456 31.33 -12.60 25.95
N SER A 457 31.52 -12.94 24.67
CA SER A 457 31.53 -14.32 24.19
C SER A 457 32.76 -15.04 24.72
N SER A 458 32.56 -15.90 25.69
CA SER A 458 33.37 -17.09 25.92
C SER A 458 32.36 -18.15 26.35
N ASP A 459 32.16 -19.15 25.49
CA ASP A 459 31.51 -20.46 25.74
C ASP A 459 30.81 -21.01 24.48
N ILE A 460 31.44 -20.87 23.30
CA ILE A 460 31.12 -21.71 22.13
C ILE A 460 32.43 -22.20 21.52
N GLU A 461 33.17 -23.00 22.27
CA GLU A 461 34.16 -23.95 21.76
C GLU A 461 34.06 -25.22 22.59
N ASN A 462 33.12 -26.10 22.22
CA ASN A 462 33.23 -27.56 22.34
C ASN A 462 31.87 -28.18 22.02
N ASN A 463 31.65 -28.54 20.75
CA ASN A 463 30.87 -29.73 20.37
C ASN A 463 30.81 -29.84 18.84
N ASN A 464 31.96 -30.09 18.21
CA ASN A 464 31.98 -30.62 16.84
C ASN A 464 33.22 -31.48 16.60
N GLU A 465 33.32 -32.59 17.32
CA GLU A 465 34.08 -33.76 16.86
C GLU A 465 33.24 -35.01 17.13
N LYS A 466 32.71 -35.61 16.06
CA LYS A 466 32.49 -37.05 15.84
C LYS A 466 31.38 -37.27 14.80
N VAL A 467 31.70 -37.15 13.52
CA VAL A 467 31.16 -38.05 12.47
C VAL A 467 32.18 -38.11 11.32
N PHE A 468 33.17 -38.99 11.43
CA PHE A 468 33.85 -39.56 10.26
C PHE A 468 33.88 -41.08 10.46
N ALA A 469 33.11 -41.77 9.63
CA ALA A 469 33.05 -43.23 9.57
C ALA A 469 34.34 -43.76 8.91
N GLU A 470 35.00 -44.72 9.57
CA GLU A 470 36.13 -45.45 9.00
C GLU A 470 35.69 -46.38 7.85
N PRO A 471 36.50 -46.56 6.79
CA PRO A 471 36.27 -47.53 5.74
C PRO A 471 36.68 -48.96 6.14
N PRO A 472 36.11 -50.02 5.53
CA PRO A 472 36.19 -51.39 6.03
C PRO A 472 37.56 -52.05 5.81
N LYS A 473 38.03 -52.79 6.83
CA LYS A 473 39.29 -53.55 6.79
C LYS A 473 39.21 -54.78 5.87
N LYS A 474 40.25 -54.94 5.05
CA LYS A 474 40.47 -56.06 4.13
C LYS A 474 40.59 -57.41 4.88
N ARG A 475 39.88 -58.42 4.38
CA ARG A 475 40.08 -59.85 4.69
C ARG A 475 41.52 -60.27 4.37
N GLN A 476 42.25 -60.81 5.35
CA GLN A 476 43.40 -61.68 5.10
C GLN A 476 42.95 -63.15 5.14
N ARG A 477 43.44 -63.92 4.18
CA ARG A 477 43.20 -65.35 4.00
C ARG A 477 44.52 -66.08 4.35
N THR A 478 44.41 -67.06 5.26
CA THR A 478 45.22 -68.29 5.41
C THR A 478 46.75 -68.20 5.51
N LYS A 479 47.31 -68.70 6.62
CA LYS A 479 47.70 -70.12 6.75
C LYS A 479 47.63 -70.56 8.21
#